data_AF-A0A7S0X502-F1
#
_entry.id   AF-A0A7S0X502-F1
#
_cell.length_a   1.000
_cell.length_b   1.000
_cell.length_c   1.000
_cell.angle_alpha   90.00
_cell.angle_beta   90.00
_cell.angle_gamma   90.00
#
_symmetry.space_group_name_H-M   'P 1'
#
loop_
_entity.id
_entity.type
_entity.pdbx_description
1 polymer ?
#
loop_
_entity_poly.entity_id
_entity_poly.type
_entity_poly.pdbx_seq_one_letter_code
_entity_poly.pdbx_strand_id
1 'polypeptide(L)'
;DVKTLVAALVGLAEMCELLDRTTAAEAAYERALERLEYMLGPDHPEVAEHLSVMAASYKNHGEWEKAEFCYCRALAFAHRFTGPQSLHISHFYNSLAELHRAQGDLPHAQAL
;
A
#
# COMPACT_ATOMS: atom_id res chain seq x y z
N ASP A 1 17.98 8.97 -12.76
CA ASP A 1 18.09 9.17 -11.30
C ASP A 1 17.11 8.23 -10.59
N VAL A 2 17.10 8.16 -9.27
CA VAL A 2 16.34 7.13 -8.55
C VAL A 2 14.83 7.40 -8.56
N LYS A 3 14.37 8.66 -8.66
CA LYS A 3 12.95 8.96 -8.85
C LYS A 3 12.46 8.35 -10.17
N THR A 4 13.27 8.46 -11.21
CA THR A 4 13.01 7.80 -12.51
C THR A 4 13.03 6.26 -12.38
N LEU A 5 13.93 5.68 -11.57
CA LEU A 5 13.96 4.23 -11.34
C LEU A 5 12.71 3.72 -10.62
N VAL A 6 12.27 4.41 -9.56
CA VAL A 6 11.06 4.05 -8.81
C VAL A 6 9.83 4.15 -9.71
N ALA A 7 9.69 5.27 -10.45
CA ALA A 7 8.59 5.43 -11.39
C ALA A 7 8.56 4.32 -12.46
N ALA A 8 9.74 3.92 -12.96
CA ALA A 8 9.84 2.80 -13.91
C ALA A 8 9.47 1.45 -13.29
N LEU A 9 9.82 1.20 -12.02
CA LEU A 9 9.46 -0.03 -11.32
C LEU A 9 7.96 -0.10 -11.00
N VAL A 10 7.35 1.01 -10.57
CA VAL A 10 5.90 1.11 -10.37
C VAL A 10 5.16 0.89 -11.68
N GLY A 11 5.56 1.58 -12.75
CA GLY A 11 4.95 1.37 -14.07
C GLY A 11 5.14 -0.05 -14.61
N LEU A 12 6.28 -0.70 -14.34
CA LEU A 12 6.47 -2.11 -14.66
C LEU A 12 5.51 -3.00 -13.87
N ALA A 13 5.30 -2.71 -12.59
CA ALA A 13 4.39 -3.46 -11.74
C ALA A 13 2.95 -3.36 -12.26
N GLU A 14 2.46 -2.15 -12.52
CA GLU A 14 1.13 -1.89 -13.11
C GLU A 14 0.94 -2.59 -14.46
N MET A 15 1.96 -2.56 -15.32
CA MET A 15 1.92 -3.28 -16.59
C MET A 15 1.91 -4.81 -16.41
N CYS A 16 2.57 -5.34 -15.38
CA CYS A 16 2.52 -6.76 -15.05
C CYS A 16 1.13 -7.16 -14.53
N GLU A 17 0.47 -6.30 -13.75
CA GLU A 17 -0.92 -6.51 -13.31
C GLU A 17 -1.88 -6.62 -14.50
N LEU A 18 -1.76 -5.72 -15.48
CA LEU A 18 -2.58 -5.75 -16.70
C LEU A 18 -2.38 -7.01 -17.55
N LEU A 19 -1.28 -7.74 -17.33
CA LEU A 19 -0.94 -8.99 -18.02
C LEU A 19 -1.19 -10.23 -17.15
N ASP A 20 -1.87 -10.09 -16.01
CA ASP A 20 -2.09 -11.15 -15.01
C ASP A 20 -0.77 -11.80 -14.52
N ARG A 21 0.33 -11.05 -14.52
CA ARG A 21 1.66 -11.49 -14.07
C ARG A 21 1.92 -11.06 -12.63
N THR A 22 1.10 -11.56 -11.71
CA THR A 22 1.06 -11.16 -10.29
C THR A 22 2.42 -11.25 -9.59
N THR A 23 3.16 -12.34 -9.76
CA THR A 23 4.51 -12.51 -9.18
C THR A 23 5.53 -11.50 -9.68
N ALA A 24 5.43 -11.10 -10.96
CA ALA A 24 6.32 -10.08 -11.52
C ALA A 24 5.92 -8.67 -11.04
N ALA A 25 4.62 -8.42 -10.88
CA ALA A 25 4.11 -7.18 -10.31
C ALA A 25 4.59 -7.00 -8.86
N GLU A 26 4.42 -8.02 -8.03
CA GLU A 26 4.88 -8.03 -6.63
C GLU A 26 6.38 -7.75 -6.53
N ALA A 27 7.21 -8.47 -7.27
CA ALA A 27 8.65 -8.25 -7.26
C ALA A 27 9.05 -6.83 -7.69
N ALA A 28 8.32 -6.22 -8.63
CA ALA A 28 8.55 -4.85 -9.06
C ALA A 28 8.13 -3.84 -7.98
N TYR A 29 6.99 -4.06 -7.33
CA TYR A 29 6.53 -3.24 -6.21
C TYR A 29 7.47 -3.30 -5.00
N GLU A 30 7.92 -4.48 -4.58
CA GLU A 30 8.85 -4.65 -3.46
C GLU A 30 10.19 -3.96 -3.75
N ARG A 31 10.71 -4.11 -4.97
CA ARG A 31 11.95 -3.45 -5.38
C ARG A 31 11.82 -1.93 -5.43
N ALA A 32 10.65 -1.40 -5.78
CA ALA A 32 10.37 0.03 -5.69
C ALA A 32 10.32 0.50 -4.23
N LEU A 33 9.69 -0.27 -3.34
CA LEU A 33 9.59 0.03 -1.91
C LEU A 33 10.97 0.10 -1.26
N GLU A 34 11.83 -0.91 -1.45
CA GLU A 34 13.20 -0.91 -0.91
C GLU A 34 13.99 0.34 -1.33
N ARG A 35 13.81 0.78 -2.58
CA ARG A 35 14.51 1.95 -3.12
C ARG A 35 13.98 3.25 -2.57
N LEU A 36 12.67 3.37 -2.40
CA LEU A 36 12.04 4.52 -1.74
C LEU A 36 12.50 4.63 -0.29
N GLU A 37 12.44 3.54 0.47
CA GLU A 37 12.85 3.51 1.88
C GLU A 37 14.34 3.82 2.06
N TYR A 38 15.22 3.29 1.20
CA TYR A 38 16.65 3.56 1.25
C TYR A 38 16.98 5.05 1.07
N MET A 39 16.23 5.74 0.20
CA MET A 39 16.54 7.13 -0.16
C MET A 39 15.86 8.16 0.72
N LEU A 40 14.59 7.94 1.02
CA LEU A 40 13.71 8.93 1.61
C LEU A 40 13.45 8.62 3.09
N GLY A 41 13.74 7.40 3.51
CA GLY A 41 13.40 6.85 4.82
C GLY A 41 11.99 6.24 4.83
N PRO A 42 11.73 5.29 5.74
CA PRO A 42 10.45 4.58 5.83
C PRO A 42 9.25 5.46 6.23
N ASP A 43 9.53 6.64 6.78
CA ASP A 43 8.54 7.62 7.23
C ASP A 43 8.28 8.72 6.18
N HIS A 44 8.62 8.51 4.91
CA HIS A 44 8.40 9.52 3.86
C HIS A 44 7.01 9.41 3.21
N PRO A 45 6.34 10.52 2.83
CA PRO A 45 5.04 10.48 2.16
C PRO A 45 5.01 9.60 0.90
N GLU A 46 6.06 9.65 0.07
CA GLU A 46 6.15 8.79 -1.12
C GLU A 46 6.23 7.28 -0.78
N VAL A 47 6.80 6.90 0.38
CA VAL A 47 6.78 5.50 0.85
C VAL A 47 5.36 5.10 1.27
N ALA A 48 4.65 5.97 1.98
CA ALA A 48 3.26 5.71 2.38
C ALA A 48 2.31 5.60 1.18
N GLU A 49 2.47 6.46 0.17
CA GLU A 49 1.73 6.38 -1.08
C GLU A 49 2.00 5.05 -1.81
N HIS A 50 3.26 4.67 -1.94
CA HIS A 50 3.63 3.40 -2.58
C HIS A 50 3.08 2.17 -1.84
N LEU A 51 3.15 2.16 -0.51
CA LEU A 51 2.53 1.11 0.31
C LEU A 51 1.01 1.02 0.09
N SER A 52 0.35 2.15 -0.13
CA SER A 52 -1.10 2.19 -0.42
C SER A 52 -1.43 1.52 -1.76
N VAL A 53 -0.60 1.74 -2.78
CA VAL A 53 -0.72 1.10 -4.09
C VAL A 53 -0.51 -0.41 -3.97
N MET A 54 0.54 -0.84 -3.26
CA MET A 54 0.77 -2.27 -2.99
C MET A 54 -0.40 -2.92 -2.27
N ALA A 55 -0.95 -2.25 -1.26
CA ALA A 55 -2.09 -2.75 -0.50
C ALA A 55 -3.34 -2.95 -1.39
N ALA A 56 -3.61 -2.02 -2.31
CA ALA A 56 -4.70 -2.15 -3.26
C ALA A 56 -4.48 -3.32 -4.23
N SER A 57 -3.26 -3.53 -4.72
CA SER A 57 -2.91 -4.71 -5.53
C SER A 57 -3.15 -6.01 -4.76
N TYR A 58 -2.62 -6.14 -3.54
CA TYR A 58 -2.82 -7.33 -2.72
C TYR A 58 -4.29 -7.62 -2.44
N LYS A 59 -5.08 -6.56 -2.17
CA LYS A 59 -6.54 -6.66 -2.00
C LYS A 59 -7.21 -7.26 -3.24
N ASN A 60 -6.84 -6.81 -4.44
CA ASN A 60 -7.42 -7.30 -5.69
C ASN A 60 -7.08 -8.78 -5.98
N HIS A 61 -5.96 -9.28 -5.44
CA HIS A 61 -5.53 -10.67 -5.57
C HIS A 61 -5.96 -11.56 -4.40
N GLY A 62 -6.70 -11.02 -3.42
CA GLY A 62 -7.13 -11.76 -2.24
C GLY A 62 -6.02 -12.04 -1.23
N GLU A 63 -4.89 -11.34 -1.32
CA GLU A 63 -3.78 -11.41 -0.37
C GLU A 63 -4.02 -10.45 0.81
N TRP A 64 -5.09 -10.73 1.56
CA TRP A 64 -5.62 -9.83 2.60
C TRP A 64 -4.60 -9.49 3.69
N GLU A 65 -3.81 -10.45 4.16
CA GLU A 65 -2.82 -10.21 5.22
C GLU A 65 -1.71 -9.23 4.78
N LYS A 66 -1.26 -9.34 3.53
CA LYS A 66 -0.27 -8.41 2.96
C LYS A 66 -0.87 -7.03 2.75
N ALA A 67 -2.11 -6.95 2.28
CA ALA A 67 -2.82 -5.68 2.13
C ALA A 67 -2.99 -4.96 3.46
N GLU A 68 -3.37 -5.68 4.52
CA GLU A 68 -3.52 -5.14 5.88
C GLU A 68 -2.20 -4.59 6.40
N PHE A 69 -1.10 -5.34 6.24
CA PHE A 69 0.23 -4.91 6.62
C PHE A 69 0.61 -3.57 5.94
N CYS A 70 0.41 -3.48 4.62
CA CYS A 70 0.72 -2.27 3.87
C CYS A 70 -0.15 -1.07 4.29
N TYR A 71 -1.47 -1.25 4.43
CA TYR A 71 -2.37 -0.19 4.89
C TYR A 71 -2.05 0.29 6.31
N CYS A 72 -1.73 -0.62 7.23
CA CYS A 72 -1.32 -0.27 8.59
C CYS A 72 -0.05 0.60 8.59
N ARG A 73 0.95 0.26 7.77
CA ARG A 73 2.18 1.07 7.65
C ARG A 73 1.90 2.45 7.05
N ALA A 74 1.10 2.54 5.98
CA ALA A 74 0.72 3.81 5.38
C ALA A 74 -0.10 4.70 6.35
N LEU A 75 -0.99 4.08 7.14
CA LEU A 75 -1.79 4.75 8.16
C LEU A 75 -0.92 5.29 9.31
N ALA A 76 0.10 4.56 9.74
CA ALA A 76 1.05 5.03 10.76
C ALA A 76 1.78 6.32 10.32
N PHE A 77 2.16 6.42 9.04
CA PHE A 77 2.68 7.67 8.47
C PHE A 77 1.63 8.79 8.52
N ALA A 78 0.41 8.53 8.04
CA ALA A 78 -0.63 9.56 7.96
C ALA A 78 -0.97 10.13 9.36
N HIS A 79 -1.11 9.28 10.36
CA HIS A 79 -1.33 9.72 11.76
C HIS A 79 -0.22 10.64 12.28
N ARG A 80 1.03 10.35 11.93
CA ARG A 80 2.19 11.07 12.46
C ARG A 80 2.47 12.39 11.73
N PHE A 81 2.11 12.50 10.45
CA PHE A 81 2.58 13.60 9.60
C PHE A 81 1.51 14.42 8.88
N THR A 82 0.30 13.90 8.67
CA THR A 82 -0.78 14.65 8.00
C THR A 82 -1.92 15.09 8.93
N GLY A 83 -1.91 14.59 10.17
CA GLY A 83 -2.91 14.91 11.19
C GLY A 83 -4.24 14.19 10.98
N PRO A 84 -5.06 14.06 12.03
CA PRO A 84 -6.21 13.13 12.09
C PRO A 84 -7.35 13.44 11.09
N GLN A 85 -7.37 14.62 10.46
CA GLN A 85 -8.39 15.00 9.46
C GLN A 85 -7.93 14.80 8.00
N SER A 86 -6.78 14.15 7.78
CA SER A 86 -6.29 13.89 6.43
C SER A 86 -7.18 12.86 5.71
N LEU A 87 -7.56 13.16 4.46
CA LEU A 87 -8.31 12.24 3.59
C LEU A 87 -7.61 10.89 3.39
N HIS A 88 -6.28 10.84 3.53
CA HIS A 88 -5.51 9.59 3.49
C HIS A 88 -5.89 8.66 4.66
N ILE A 89 -6.12 9.21 5.86
CA ILE A 89 -6.50 8.43 7.04
C ILE A 89 -7.88 7.78 6.82
N SER A 90 -8.86 8.54 6.33
CA SER A 90 -10.19 8.01 6.00
C SER A 90 -10.12 6.90 4.93
N HIS A 91 -9.28 7.07 3.91
CA HIS A 91 -9.09 6.06 2.87
C HIS A 91 -8.54 4.74 3.44
N PHE A 92 -7.54 4.81 4.31
CA PHE A 92 -6.95 3.61 4.92
C PHE A 92 -7.90 2.90 5.88
N TYR A 93 -8.63 3.64 6.71
CA TYR A 93 -9.65 3.04 7.57
C TYR A 93 -10.75 2.33 6.78
N ASN A 94 -11.25 2.97 5.71
CA ASN A 94 -12.23 2.32 4.83
C ASN A 94 -11.67 1.03 4.20
N SER A 95 -10.41 1.06 3.75
CA SER A 95 -9.77 -0.08 3.12
C SER A 95 -9.53 -1.23 4.11
N LEU A 96 -9.12 -0.92 5.34
CA LEU A 96 -8.97 -1.91 6.42
C LEU A 96 -10.33 -2.48 6.85
N ALA A 97 -11.38 -1.66 6.94
CA ALA A 97 -12.73 -2.13 7.23
C ALA A 97 -13.29 -3.05 6.13
N GLU A 98 -13.02 -2.74 4.86
CA GLU A 98 -13.34 -3.63 3.73
C GLU A 98 -12.64 -4.98 3.84
N LEU A 99 -11.36 -4.96 4.22
CA LEU A 99 -10.53 -6.14 4.36
C LEU A 99 -11.02 -7.06 5.48
N HIS A 100 -11.30 -6.50 6.66
CA HIS A 100 -11.88 -7.26 7.77
C HIS A 100 -13.28 -7.79 7.43
N ARG A 101 -14.11 -7.03 6.69
CA ARG A 101 -15.40 -7.55 6.17
C ARG A 101 -15.21 -8.74 5.24
N ALA A 102 -14.22 -8.68 4.33
CA ALA A 102 -13.92 -9.77 3.41
C ALA A 102 -13.43 -11.04 4.14
N GLN A 103 -12.75 -10.88 5.28
CA GLN A 103 -12.32 -11.97 6.15
C GLN A 103 -13.39 -12.47 7.13
N GLY A 104 -14.54 -11.79 7.22
CA GLY A 104 -15.62 -12.13 8.15
C GLY A 104 -15.47 -11.55 9.57
N ASP A 105 -14.46 -10.71 9.82
CA ASP A 105 -14.25 -10.03 11.10
C ASP A 105 -15.05 -8.72 11.18
N LEU A 106 -16.37 -8.87 11.28
CA LEU A 106 -17.29 -7.73 11.40
C LEU A 106 -17.03 -6.85 12.64
N PRO A 107 -16.68 -7.39 13.83
CA PRO A 107 -16.37 -6.56 15.00
C PRO A 107 -15.20 -5.61 14.76
N HIS A 108 -14.09 -6.06 14.17
CA HIS A 108 -12.96 -5.17 13.87
C HIS A 108 -13.30 -4.17 12.78
N ALA A 109 -14.04 -4.59 11.74
CA ALA A 109 -14.46 -3.69 10.67
C ALA A 109 -15.35 -2.53 11.17
N GLN A 110 -16.13 -2.73 12.24
CA GLN A 110 -16.99 -1.69 12.84
C GLN A 110 -16.24 -0.75 13.79
N ALA A 111 -15.08 -1.16 14.30
CA ALA A 111 -14.29 -0.40 15.25
C ALA A 111 -13.33 0.62 14.58
N LEU A 112 -13.12 0.48 13.27
CA LEU A 112 -12.33 1.37 12.41
C LEU A 112 -13.18 2.54 11.90
#